data_AF-A0A817IYK5-F1
#
_entry.id   AF-A0A817IYK5-F1
#
_cell.length_a   1.000
_cell.length_b   1.000
_cell.length_c   1.000
_cell.angle_alpha   90.00
_cell.angle_beta   90.00
_cell.angle_gamma   90.00
#
_symmetry.space_group_name_H-M   'P 1'
#
loop_
_entity.id
_entity.type
_entity.pdbx_description
1 polymer ?
#
loop_
_entity_poly.entity_id
_entity_poly.type
_entity_poly.pdbx_seq_one_letter_code
_entity_poly.pdbx_strand_id
1 'polypeptide(L)'
;SNYKFNGFEISFGYAQNVRKTMTVNPTVAVNSWKNSEGHNNVIIQQGAFKNTPMKAMGVGVYKGYACVWFGQQADTYPAPA
;
A
#
# COMPACT_ATOMS: atom_id res chain seq x y z
N SER A 1 -12.76 1.36 -7.18
CA SER A 1 -13.15 0.41 -6.12
C SER A 1 -14.50 0.85 -5.56
N ASN A 2 -15.41 -0.08 -5.25
CA ASN A 2 -16.66 0.20 -4.53
C ASN A 2 -16.54 -0.08 -3.01
N TYR A 3 -15.31 -0.28 -2.53
CA TYR A 3 -15.03 -0.49 -1.13
C TYR A 3 -15.42 0.75 -0.29
N LYS A 4 -16.20 0.54 0.78
CA LYS A 4 -16.74 1.62 1.64
C LYS A 4 -16.23 1.61 3.07
N PHE A 5 -15.45 0.61 3.44
CA PHE A 5 -14.98 0.45 4.81
C PHE A 5 -13.67 1.18 5.03
N ASN A 6 -13.34 1.38 6.31
CA ASN A 6 -12.10 2.02 6.72
C ASN A 6 -10.87 1.21 6.29
N GLY A 7 -9.75 1.90 6.18
CA GLY A 7 -8.48 1.31 5.80
C GLY A 7 -7.32 2.25 6.04
N PHE A 8 -6.13 1.78 5.71
CA PHE A 8 -4.88 2.53 5.81
C PHE A 8 -4.14 2.48 4.49
N GLU A 9 -3.54 3.61 4.09
CA GLU A 9 -2.73 3.73 2.88
C GLU A 9 -1.28 4.01 3.26
N ILE A 10 -0.37 3.36 2.54
CA ILE A 10 1.05 3.68 2.56
C ILE A 10 1.54 3.89 1.14
N SER A 11 2.47 4.82 0.99
CA SER A 11 2.91 5.29 -0.32
C SER A 11 4.42 5.40 -0.38
N PHE A 12 4.98 5.06 -1.54
CA PHE A 12 6.40 5.23 -1.84
C PHE A 12 6.53 5.95 -3.18
N GLY A 13 7.47 6.89 -3.25
CA GLY A 13 7.77 7.53 -4.52
C GLY A 13 9.10 8.26 -4.50
N TYR A 14 9.67 8.42 -5.68
CA TYR A 14 10.84 9.27 -5.85
C TYR A 14 10.42 10.73 -5.93
N ALA A 15 11.17 11.62 -5.28
CA ALA A 15 10.97 13.05 -5.42
C ALA A 15 11.15 13.46 -6.90
N GLN A 16 10.15 14.14 -7.45
CA GLN A 16 10.07 14.44 -8.89
C GLN A 16 11.25 15.28 -9.41
N ASN A 17 11.82 16.10 -8.53
CA ASN A 17 12.97 16.97 -8.81
C ASN A 17 14.32 16.23 -8.82
N VAL A 18 14.39 14.97 -8.35
CA VAL A 18 15.65 14.24 -8.25
C VAL A 18 15.79 13.19 -9.35
N ARG A 19 14.71 12.51 -9.77
CA ARG A 19 14.83 11.30 -10.61
C ARG A 19 13.71 11.10 -11.63
N LYS A 20 13.70 11.96 -12.67
CA LYS A 20 12.74 11.94 -13.79
C LYS A 20 12.69 10.61 -14.57
N THR A 21 13.74 9.80 -14.46
CA THR A 21 13.91 8.52 -15.18
C THR A 21 13.72 7.29 -14.31
N MET A 22 13.54 7.43 -12.99
CA MET A 22 13.33 6.28 -12.12
C MET A 22 11.87 5.84 -12.11
N THR A 23 11.66 4.56 -12.38
CA THR A 23 10.36 3.89 -12.25
C THR A 23 10.30 3.13 -10.95
N VAL A 24 9.15 3.17 -10.28
CA VAL A 24 8.87 2.26 -9.17
C VAL A 24 8.28 0.99 -9.75
N ASN A 25 8.81 -0.15 -9.32
CA ASN A 25 8.21 -1.45 -9.53
C ASN A 25 7.76 -2.03 -8.16
N PRO A 26 6.93 -3.09 -8.13
CA PRO A 26 6.44 -3.65 -6.87
C PRO A 26 7.55 -4.07 -5.90
N THR A 27 8.65 -4.63 -6.41
CA THR A 27 9.78 -5.07 -5.57
C THR A 27 10.44 -3.90 -4.84
N VAL A 28 10.68 -2.79 -5.55
CA VAL A 28 11.24 -1.57 -4.97
C VAL A 28 10.30 -1.03 -3.89
N ALA A 29 9.00 -0.91 -4.19
CA ALA A 29 8.02 -0.38 -3.24
C ALA A 29 7.94 -1.23 -1.96
N VAL A 30 7.80 -2.56 -2.10
CA VAL A 30 7.74 -3.49 -0.96
C VAL A 30 9.01 -3.44 -0.13
N ASN A 31 10.19 -3.41 -0.76
CA ASN A 31 11.46 -3.31 -0.02
C ASN A 31 11.58 -1.97 0.72
N SER A 32 11.14 -0.87 0.12
CA SER A 32 11.12 0.44 0.78
C SER A 32 10.15 0.47 1.97
N TRP A 33 8.95 -0.09 1.84
CA TRP A 33 8.00 -0.16 2.95
C TRP A 33 8.48 -1.08 4.08
N LYS A 34 9.05 -2.26 3.77
CA LYS A 34 9.61 -3.17 4.77
C LYS A 34 10.73 -2.55 5.61
N ASN A 35 11.56 -1.70 5.00
CA ASN A 35 12.68 -1.03 5.66
C ASN A 35 12.28 0.24 6.42
N SER A 36 10.99 0.59 6.45
CA SER A 36 10.47 1.73 7.20
C SER A 36 9.53 1.23 8.28
N GLU A 37 9.88 1.42 9.55
CA GLU A 37 9.16 0.84 10.70
C GLU A 37 7.65 1.10 10.65
N GLY A 38 7.23 2.34 10.42
CA GLY A 38 5.81 2.69 10.35
C GLY A 38 5.07 1.98 9.22
N HIS A 39 5.67 1.94 8.02
CA HIS A 39 5.07 1.24 6.87
C HIS A 39 5.06 -0.27 7.07
N ASN A 40 6.15 -0.85 7.56
CA ASN A 40 6.26 -2.27 7.86
C ASN A 40 5.20 -2.68 8.88
N ASN A 41 5.00 -1.90 9.95
CA ASN A 41 3.99 -2.13 10.98
C ASN A 41 2.56 -2.19 10.41
N VAL A 42 2.23 -1.41 9.37
CA VAL A 42 0.94 -1.54 8.67
C VAL A 42 0.86 -2.90 7.97
N ILE A 43 1.89 -3.27 7.20
CA ILE A 43 1.92 -4.50 6.38
C ILE A 43 1.80 -5.76 7.25
N ILE A 44 2.56 -5.83 8.34
CA ILE A 44 2.59 -7.02 9.21
C ILE A 44 1.64 -6.92 10.41
N GLN A 45 0.78 -5.88 10.46
CA GLN A 45 -0.19 -5.63 11.52
C GLN A 45 0.47 -5.65 12.92
N GLN A 46 1.47 -4.81 13.12
CA GLN A 46 2.20 -4.62 14.39
C GLN A 46 2.09 -3.18 14.91
N GLY A 47 2.60 -2.95 16.13
CA GLY A 47 2.53 -1.63 16.77
C GLY A 47 1.09 -1.14 16.94
N ALA A 48 0.81 0.07 16.46
CA ALA A 48 -0.53 0.67 16.48
C ALA A 48 -1.58 -0.14 15.69
N PHE A 49 -1.16 -1.07 14.81
CA PHE A 49 -2.05 -1.84 13.94
C PHE A 49 -2.32 -3.26 14.44
N LYS A 50 -1.78 -3.67 15.61
CA LYS A 50 -1.84 -5.05 16.12
C LYS A 50 -3.25 -5.66 16.19
N ASN A 51 -4.26 -4.83 16.49
CA ASN A 51 -5.66 -5.26 16.60
C ASN A 51 -6.51 -4.76 15.43
N THR A 52 -5.87 -4.39 14.32
CA THR A 52 -6.53 -3.89 13.12
C THR A 52 -6.44 -4.93 12.01
N PRO A 53 -7.48 -5.74 11.79
CA PRO A 53 -7.45 -6.73 10.72
C PRO A 53 -7.37 -6.03 9.37
N MET A 54 -6.51 -6.49 8.47
CA MET A 54 -6.43 -6.04 7.08
C MET A 54 -6.92 -7.18 6.16
N LYS A 55 -8.16 -7.07 5.66
CA LYS A 55 -8.89 -8.13 4.95
C LYS A 55 -9.10 -7.84 3.46
N ALA A 56 -8.81 -6.64 3.02
CA ALA A 56 -8.80 -6.25 1.62
C ALA A 56 -7.50 -5.53 1.31
N MET A 57 -7.06 -5.58 0.06
CA MET A 57 -5.92 -4.81 -0.40
C MET A 57 -6.13 -4.35 -1.84
N GLY A 58 -5.54 -3.22 -2.18
CA GLY A 58 -5.36 -2.83 -3.56
C GLY A 58 -4.10 -1.99 -3.72
N VAL A 59 -3.49 -2.09 -4.89
CA VAL A 59 -2.21 -1.44 -5.19
C VAL A 59 -2.30 -0.69 -6.50
N GLY A 60 -1.76 0.52 -6.52
CA GLY A 60 -1.57 1.31 -7.72
C GLY A 60 -0.10 1.64 -7.88
N VAL A 61 0.46 1.35 -9.05
CA VAL A 61 1.82 1.74 -9.40
C VAL A 61 1.75 2.57 -10.66
N TYR A 62 2.27 3.79 -10.60
CA TYR A 62 2.29 4.70 -11.73
C TYR A 62 3.60 5.49 -11.76
N LYS A 63 4.38 5.26 -12.82
CA LYS A 63 5.68 5.91 -13.03
C LYS A 63 6.59 5.75 -11.81
N GLY A 64 6.96 6.85 -11.15
CA GLY A 64 7.85 6.89 -10.01
C GLY A 64 7.16 6.74 -8.65
N TYR A 65 5.89 6.30 -8.61
CA TYR A 65 5.08 6.23 -7.40
C TYR A 65 4.34 4.89 -7.29
N ALA A 66 4.21 4.40 -6.06
CA ALA A 66 3.36 3.28 -5.69
C ALA A 66 2.59 3.62 -4.42
N CYS A 67 1.30 3.27 -4.40
CA CYS A 67 0.45 3.34 -3.22
C CYS A 67 -0.19 1.96 -3.01
N VAL A 68 -0.27 1.51 -1.76
CA VAL A 68 -1.06 0.35 -1.38
C VAL A 68 -2.00 0.74 -0.25
N TRP A 69 -3.26 0.35 -0.39
CA TRP A 69 -4.26 0.51 0.65
C TRP A 69 -4.67 -0.85 1.19
N PHE A 70 -4.93 -0.91 2.49
CA PHE A 70 -5.40 -2.08 3.21
C PHE A 70 -6.75 -1.77 3.85
N GLY A 71 -7.77 -2.56 3.54
CA GLY A 71 -9.11 -2.40 4.06
C GLY A 71 -9.38 -3.30 5.26
N GLN A 72 -10.13 -2.81 6.24
CA GLN A 72 -10.40 -3.53 7.49
C GLN A 72 -11.43 -4.66 7.37
N GLN A 73 -12.27 -4.60 6.35
CA GLN A 73 -13.27 -5.61 6.00
C GLN A 73 -12.94 -6.28 4.67
N ALA A 74 -13.49 -7.47 4.43
CA ALA A 74 -13.34 -8.14 3.15
C ALA A 74 -13.97 -7.29 2.04
N ASP A 75 -13.34 -7.26 0.86
CA ASP A 75 -14.00 -6.74 -0.32
C ASP A 75 -14.97 -7.80 -0.84
N THR A 76 -16.26 -7.49 -0.83
CA THR A 76 -17.33 -8.39 -1.30
C THR A 76 -17.75 -8.09 -2.73
N TYR A 77 -17.14 -7.09 -3.37
CA TYR A 77 -17.40 -6.81 -4.77
C TYR A 77 -16.79 -7.94 -5.63
N PRO A 78 -17.56 -8.55 -6.54
CA PRO A 78 -17.05 -9.61 -7.39
C PRO A 78 -15.90 -9.09 -8.27
N ALA A 79 -14.90 -9.94 -8.49
CA ALA A 79 -13.87 -9.64 -9.48
C ALA A 79 -14.52 -9.40 -10.85
N PRO A 80 -13.96 -8.52 -11.70
CA PRO A 80 -14.39 -8.41 -13.09
C PRO A 80 -14.35 -9.79 -13.76
N ALA A 81 -15.35 -10.08 -14.59
CA ALA A 81 -15.40 -11.29 -15.42
C ALA A 81 -14.30 -11.31 -16.48
#